data_AF-A0A067N714-F1
#
_entry.id   AF-A0A067N714-F1
#
_cell.length_a   1.000
_cell.length_b   1.000
_cell.length_c   1.000
_cell.angle_alpha   90.00
_cell.angle_beta   90.00
_cell.angle_gamma   90.00
#
_symmetry.space_group_name_H-M   'P 1'
#
loop_
_entity.id
_entity.type
_entity.pdbx_description
1 polymer ?
#
loop_
_entity_poly.entity_id
_entity_poly.type
_entity_poly.pdbx_seq_one_letter_code
_entity_poly.pdbx_strand_id
1 'polypeptide(L)'
;MPRRSRASLVPDEELERELTILQEYIDDYPGGASQARATPISQRRRRSTRKVNPNDPNDPILAGPHEQWAIGGTTKLEDPLGLSVHGIIDKWSQRILAILVLPPSSGDYAPELLYTRLVKQLGGIPLQVTTPDKASSGMGYVPLMQEVLREEHFSELTCAMRPPHALQKPHARTIWRSVSRSLEDLLAHRERGLADGTIDLDNEIHTALETWVWAKAAQSDLDEFIQLHALARIGKKKSSPLPSGGLPKDFYDLPELFGGENQLIPVDAASVPEITAPQLFRFGSEDMDGLAAALYAAVSAPEIRPLTASDILKDMIALMDARMEEL
;
A
#
# COMPACT_ATOMS: atom_id res chain seq x y z
N MET A 1 19.03 1.26 -24.61
CA MET A 1 17.68 1.71 -24.21
C MET A 1 17.84 3.01 -23.42
N PRO A 2 17.52 4.18 -23.98
CA PRO A 2 17.58 5.42 -23.22
C PRO A 2 16.48 5.38 -22.14
N ARG A 3 16.84 5.73 -20.89
CA ARG A 3 15.87 5.91 -19.81
C ARG A 3 14.89 7.00 -20.25
N ARG A 4 13.61 6.66 -20.42
CA ARG A 4 12.54 7.66 -20.61
C ARG A 4 12.61 8.66 -19.46
N SER A 5 12.66 9.94 -19.79
CA SER A 5 12.60 11.04 -18.83
C SER A 5 11.32 10.89 -18.01
N ARG A 6 11.42 10.85 -16.67
CA ARG A 6 10.25 10.99 -15.78
C ARG A 6 9.57 12.30 -16.18
N ALA A 7 8.41 12.22 -16.82
CA ALA A 7 7.55 13.39 -16.96
C ALA A 7 7.19 13.80 -15.53
N SER A 8 7.69 14.97 -15.13
CA SER A 8 7.30 15.62 -13.88
C SER A 8 5.85 16.05 -14.05
N LEU A 9 4.92 15.16 -13.70
CA LEU A 9 3.53 15.54 -13.48
C LEU A 9 3.55 16.47 -12.27
N VAL A 10 3.39 17.76 -12.54
CA VAL A 10 3.21 18.79 -11.51
C VAL A 10 1.99 18.37 -10.68
N PRO A 11 2.08 18.32 -9.33
CA PRO A 11 0.92 18.03 -8.50
C PRO A 11 -0.20 19.05 -8.79
N ASP A 12 -1.43 18.57 -8.90
CA ASP A 12 -2.60 19.43 -9.10
C ASP A 12 -2.83 20.33 -7.86
N GLU A 13 -3.35 21.54 -8.06
CA GLU A 13 -3.53 22.58 -7.04
C GLU A 13 -4.38 22.07 -5.86
N GLU A 14 -5.32 21.15 -6.11
CA GLU A 14 -6.14 20.52 -5.08
C GLU A 14 -5.35 19.54 -4.20
N LEU A 15 -4.45 18.75 -4.78
CA LEU A 15 -3.56 17.87 -4.03
C LEU A 15 -2.57 18.71 -3.21
N GLU A 16 -2.01 19.78 -3.79
CA GLU A 16 -1.16 20.71 -3.05
C GLU A 16 -1.90 21.36 -1.89
N ARG A 17 -3.19 21.70 -2.04
CA ARG A 17 -4.03 22.20 -0.95
C ARG A 17 -4.25 21.16 0.15
N GLU A 18 -4.61 19.91 -0.18
CA GLU A 18 -4.77 18.86 0.84
C GLU A 18 -3.46 18.58 1.60
N LEU A 19 -2.33 18.62 0.90
CA LEU A 19 -1.00 18.48 1.52
C LEU A 19 -0.62 19.69 2.36
N THR A 20 -1.02 20.88 1.93
CA THR A 20 -0.85 22.10 2.71
C THR A 20 -1.68 22.02 3.98
N ILE A 21 -2.93 21.54 3.92
CA ILE A 21 -3.78 21.31 5.10
C ILE A 21 -3.15 20.28 6.04
N LEU A 22 -2.59 19.19 5.52
CA LEU A 22 -1.86 18.22 6.33
C LEU A 22 -0.63 18.82 6.99
N GLN A 23 0.15 19.59 6.24
CA GLN A 23 1.35 20.27 6.73
C GLN A 23 1.00 21.35 7.77
N GLU A 24 -0.05 22.14 7.55
CA GLU A 24 -0.58 23.13 8.49
C GLU A 24 -1.10 22.46 9.77
N TYR A 25 -1.87 21.37 9.65
CA TYR A 25 -2.30 20.58 10.81
C TYR A 25 -1.12 20.05 11.63
N ILE A 26 -0.05 19.64 10.96
CA ILE A 26 1.20 19.21 11.58
C ILE A 26 1.94 20.38 12.25
N ASP A 27 2.04 21.52 11.56
CA ASP A 27 2.83 22.68 12.00
C ASP A 27 2.14 23.47 13.12
N ASP A 28 0.81 23.52 13.11
CA ASP A 28 -0.02 24.14 14.15
C ASP A 28 -0.13 23.27 15.42
N TYR A 29 0.38 22.04 15.38
CA TYR A 29 0.39 21.16 16.55
C TYR A 29 1.42 21.67 17.59
N PRO A 30 0.96 22.11 18.79
CA PRO A 30 1.82 22.79 19.76
C PRO A 30 2.86 21.89 20.45
N GLY A 31 2.90 20.59 20.12
CA GLY A 31 3.88 19.61 20.62
C GLY A 31 5.19 19.52 19.81
N GLY A 32 5.38 20.33 18.77
CA GLY A 32 6.53 20.23 17.87
C GLY A 32 7.90 20.49 18.52
N ALA A 33 8.66 19.40 18.77
CA ALA A 33 10.10 19.25 18.52
C ALA A 33 10.78 18.23 19.46
N SER A 34 10.42 16.95 19.38
CA SER A 34 11.38 15.92 19.77
C SER A 34 12.34 15.67 18.60
N GLN A 35 13.48 16.38 18.62
CA GLN A 35 14.59 16.10 17.72
C GLN A 35 14.99 14.62 17.84
N ALA A 36 14.56 13.78 16.90
CA ALA A 36 15.20 12.50 16.66
C ALA A 36 16.61 12.78 16.13
N ARG A 37 17.56 12.94 17.06
CA ARG A 37 18.99 12.99 16.72
C ARG A 37 19.35 11.72 15.97
N ALA A 38 19.67 11.87 14.69
CA ALA A 38 20.29 10.84 13.89
C ALA A 38 21.48 10.26 14.66
N THR A 39 21.40 8.99 15.02
CA THR A 39 22.53 8.29 15.65
C THR A 39 23.56 8.01 14.55
N PRO A 40 24.86 8.32 14.75
CA PRO A 40 25.86 8.11 13.71
C PRO A 40 26.00 6.63 13.38
N ILE A 41 25.99 6.32 12.09
CA ILE A 41 26.25 5.01 11.52
C ILE A 41 27.69 4.62 11.84
N SER A 42 27.90 3.84 12.89
CA SER A 42 29.09 3.00 13.01
C SER A 42 28.76 1.70 13.74
N GLN A 43 28.62 0.64 12.94
CA GLN A 43 29.18 -0.71 13.14
C GLN A 43 28.27 -1.76 12.47
N ARG A 44 28.66 -2.11 11.24
CA ARG A 44 28.32 -3.40 10.63
C ARG A 44 28.67 -4.52 11.61
N ARG A 45 27.68 -5.32 12.02
CA ARG A 45 27.93 -6.69 12.49
C ARG A 45 27.08 -7.71 11.77
N ARG A 46 27.76 -8.82 11.49
CA ARG A 46 27.39 -9.97 10.66
C ARG A 46 26.05 -10.59 11.07
N ARG A 47 25.32 -11.10 10.06
CA ARG A 47 24.15 -11.96 10.22
C ARG A 47 24.52 -13.17 11.10
N SER A 48 23.93 -13.23 12.29
CA SER A 48 23.88 -14.42 13.12
C SER A 48 22.40 -14.75 13.34
N THR A 49 22.04 -16.00 13.08
CA THR A 49 20.76 -16.61 13.43
C THR A 49 20.62 -16.62 14.95
N ARG A 50 20.17 -15.50 15.53
CA ARG A 50 20.03 -15.36 16.98
C ARG A 50 18.61 -15.76 17.40
N LYS A 51 18.52 -16.63 18.41
CA LYS A 51 17.30 -16.85 19.21
C LYS A 51 16.85 -15.49 19.76
N VAL A 52 15.59 -15.14 19.53
CA VAL A 52 14.95 -13.93 20.06
C VAL A 52 15.00 -14.00 21.58
N ASN A 53 15.53 -12.95 22.21
CA ASN A 53 15.50 -12.79 23.65
C ASN A 53 14.15 -12.12 24.00
N PRO A 54 13.26 -12.75 24.76
CA PRO A 54 11.95 -12.19 25.11
C PRO A 54 12.02 -10.86 25.88
N ASN A 55 13.20 -10.47 26.37
CA ASN A 55 13.46 -9.21 27.07
C ASN A 55 14.29 -8.20 26.24
N ASP A 56 14.39 -8.35 24.91
CA ASP A 56 15.01 -7.30 24.08
C ASP A 56 14.01 -6.14 23.89
N PRO A 57 14.26 -4.95 24.45
CA PRO A 57 13.38 -3.79 24.26
C PRO A 57 13.26 -3.37 22.80
N ASN A 58 14.17 -3.83 21.92
CA ASN A 58 14.07 -3.61 20.48
C ASN A 58 13.27 -4.70 19.74
N ASP A 59 12.83 -5.78 20.41
CA ASP A 59 12.01 -6.86 19.83
C ASP A 59 10.94 -7.33 20.82
N PRO A 60 10.01 -6.44 21.25
CA PRO A 60 8.96 -6.81 22.17
C PRO A 60 8.11 -7.94 21.57
N ILE A 61 7.74 -8.89 22.41
CA ILE A 61 6.65 -9.82 22.10
C ILE A 61 5.44 -8.94 21.81
N LEU A 62 4.92 -9.05 20.59
CA LEU A 62 3.70 -8.37 20.23
C LEU A 62 2.54 -9.05 21.00
N ALA A 63 1.84 -8.26 21.79
CA ALA A 63 0.67 -8.57 22.60
C ALA A 63 -0.62 -8.74 21.79
N GLY A 64 -0.70 -8.28 20.53
CA GLY A 64 -1.90 -8.54 19.73
C GLY A 64 -2.02 -7.78 18.42
N PRO A 65 -3.17 -7.91 17.73
CA PRO A 65 -3.45 -7.13 16.53
C PRO A 65 -3.50 -5.63 16.87
N HIS A 66 -3.19 -4.80 15.87
CA HIS A 66 -3.09 -3.34 15.99
C HIS A 66 -1.92 -2.83 16.82
N GLU A 67 -1.10 -3.70 17.38
CA GLU A 67 0.09 -3.24 18.07
C GLU A 67 1.11 -2.65 17.09
N GLN A 68 1.25 -3.26 15.92
CA GLN A 68 2.18 -2.80 14.91
C GLN A 68 1.66 -3.01 13.50
N TRP A 69 1.50 -1.91 12.78
CA TRP A 69 1.21 -1.93 11.35
C TRP A 69 2.50 -1.78 10.55
N ALA A 70 2.69 -2.62 9.56
CA ALA A 70 3.80 -2.57 8.63
C ALA A 70 3.30 -1.99 7.30
N ILE A 71 3.71 -0.76 7.02
CA ILE A 71 3.37 -0.02 5.82
C ILE A 71 4.49 -0.23 4.81
N GLY A 72 4.14 -0.50 3.56
CA GLY A 72 5.12 -0.69 2.51
C GLY A 72 4.48 -0.72 1.13
N GLY A 73 5.30 -1.04 0.15
CA GLY A 73 4.86 -1.15 -1.23
C GLY A 73 5.91 -1.79 -2.12
N THR A 74 5.58 -1.92 -3.38
CA THR A 74 6.47 -2.42 -4.42
C THR A 74 6.25 -1.64 -5.72
N THR A 75 7.37 -1.35 -6.38
CA THR A 75 7.43 -0.60 -7.64
C THR A 75 7.46 -1.53 -8.86
N LYS A 76 7.13 -2.82 -8.69
CA LYS A 76 7.30 -3.83 -9.74
C LYS A 76 6.47 -3.53 -11.00
N LEU A 77 5.35 -2.82 -10.86
CA LEU A 77 4.51 -2.43 -11.98
C LEU A 77 4.85 -1.03 -12.53
N GLU A 78 5.81 -0.30 -11.96
CA GLU A 78 6.09 1.09 -12.37
C GLU A 78 6.70 1.13 -13.77
N ASP A 79 7.74 0.35 -14.01
CA ASP A 79 8.38 0.30 -15.33
C ASP A 79 7.46 -0.28 -16.44
N PRO A 80 6.74 -1.40 -16.24
CA PRO A 80 5.94 -1.99 -17.32
C PRO A 80 4.57 -1.33 -17.55
N LEU A 81 3.96 -0.73 -16.53
CA LEU A 81 2.57 -0.25 -16.58
C LEU A 81 2.39 1.15 -15.99
N GLY A 82 3.42 1.75 -15.40
CA GLY A 82 3.24 2.98 -14.64
C GLY A 82 2.31 2.77 -13.45
N LEU A 83 2.42 1.67 -12.71
CA LEU A 83 1.59 1.43 -11.53
C LEU A 83 2.46 1.16 -10.31
N SER A 84 2.03 1.62 -9.15
CA SER A 84 2.64 1.28 -7.86
C SER A 84 1.65 0.49 -7.01
N VAL A 85 2.17 -0.35 -6.11
CA VAL A 85 1.34 -1.11 -5.18
C VAL A 85 1.77 -0.78 -3.77
N HIS A 86 0.84 -0.33 -2.94
CA HIS A 86 1.07 0.06 -1.55
C HIS A 86 0.10 -0.66 -0.63
N GLY A 87 0.47 -0.85 0.64
CA GLY A 87 -0.39 -1.57 1.57
C GLY A 87 0.08 -1.52 3.01
N ILE A 88 -0.82 -1.98 3.89
CA ILE A 88 -0.67 -2.01 5.34
C ILE A 88 -0.95 -3.43 5.83
N ILE A 89 -0.03 -3.96 6.62
CA ILE A 89 -0.08 -5.32 7.16
C ILE A 89 -0.06 -5.24 8.69
N ASP A 90 -1.02 -5.90 9.35
CA ASP A 90 -0.92 -6.12 10.78
C ASP A 90 0.17 -7.16 11.07
N LYS A 91 1.19 -6.77 11.82
CA LYS A 91 2.37 -7.62 11.98
C LYS A 91 2.12 -8.81 12.91
N TRP A 92 1.26 -8.68 13.92
CA TRP A 92 1.01 -9.76 14.88
C TRP A 92 0.21 -10.89 14.23
N SER A 93 -0.94 -10.55 13.64
CA SER A 93 -1.82 -11.50 12.95
C SER A 93 -1.30 -11.92 11.58
N GLN A 94 -0.40 -11.13 10.97
CA GLN A 94 0.02 -11.27 9.57
C GLN A 94 -1.11 -11.03 8.57
N ARG A 95 -2.23 -10.42 8.99
CA ARG A 95 -3.34 -10.04 8.12
C ARG A 95 -2.95 -8.82 7.29
N ILE A 96 -3.29 -8.84 6.00
CA ILE A 96 -3.21 -7.66 5.14
C ILE A 96 -4.46 -6.83 5.43
N LEU A 97 -4.26 -5.59 5.90
CA LEU A 97 -5.35 -4.70 6.28
C LEU A 97 -5.85 -3.89 5.08
N ALA A 98 -4.92 -3.46 4.23
CA ALA A 98 -5.22 -2.75 3.00
C ALA A 98 -4.11 -2.98 1.98
N ILE A 99 -4.47 -3.07 0.71
CA ILE A 99 -3.54 -2.97 -0.42
C ILE A 99 -4.23 -2.23 -1.55
N LEU A 100 -3.50 -1.34 -2.23
CA LEU A 100 -4.02 -0.55 -3.34
C LEU A 100 -3.01 -0.50 -4.48
N VAL A 101 -3.52 -0.63 -5.69
CA VAL A 101 -2.84 -0.29 -6.94
C VAL A 101 -3.11 1.19 -7.22
N LEU A 102 -2.05 1.94 -7.46
CA LEU A 102 -2.11 3.39 -7.62
C LEU A 102 -1.34 3.83 -8.88
N PRO A 103 -1.73 4.95 -9.51
CA PRO A 103 -1.00 5.55 -10.62
C PRO A 103 0.34 6.15 -10.13
N PRO A 104 1.29 6.46 -11.04
CA PRO A 104 2.64 6.90 -10.67
C PRO A 104 2.63 8.22 -9.88
N SER A 105 1.71 9.13 -10.24
CA SER A 105 1.55 10.45 -9.61
C SER A 105 1.17 10.37 -8.13
N SER A 106 0.70 9.20 -7.67
CA SER A 106 0.22 9.00 -6.31
C SER A 106 1.23 8.30 -5.41
N GLY A 107 2.33 7.78 -5.96
CA GLY A 107 3.27 6.93 -5.23
C GLY A 107 3.87 7.58 -3.98
N ASP A 108 4.03 8.90 -3.99
CA ASP A 108 4.62 9.65 -2.87
C ASP A 108 3.65 9.84 -1.69
N TYR A 109 2.33 9.82 -1.95
CA TYR A 109 1.25 10.05 -0.95
C TYR A 109 0.42 8.81 -0.65
N ALA A 110 0.68 7.72 -1.37
CA ALA A 110 0.01 6.45 -1.22
C ALA A 110 0.00 5.91 0.23
N PRO A 111 1.10 6.00 1.01
CA PRO A 111 1.12 5.57 2.40
C PRO A 111 0.14 6.35 3.30
N GLU A 112 0.03 7.66 3.14
CA GLU A 112 -0.83 8.56 3.91
C GLU A 112 -2.30 8.33 3.59
N LEU A 113 -2.62 8.18 2.31
CA LEU A 113 -3.96 7.85 1.85
C LEU A 113 -4.43 6.52 2.43
N LEU A 114 -3.58 5.49 2.36
CA LEU A 114 -3.88 4.18 2.94
C LEU A 114 -4.03 4.25 4.46
N TYR A 115 -3.13 4.98 5.12
CA TYR A 115 -3.13 5.11 6.57
C TYR A 115 -4.38 5.83 7.07
N THR A 116 -4.68 7.01 6.57
CA THR A 116 -5.86 7.80 6.97
C THR A 116 -7.16 7.06 6.71
N ARG A 117 -7.31 6.45 5.52
CA ARG A 117 -8.49 5.66 5.17
C ARG A 117 -8.67 4.47 6.12
N LEU A 118 -7.59 3.76 6.44
CA LEU A 118 -7.65 2.61 7.34
C LEU A 118 -7.96 3.04 8.78
N VAL A 119 -7.37 4.13 9.26
CA VAL A 119 -7.65 4.69 10.59
C VAL A 119 -9.12 5.08 10.70
N LYS A 120 -9.67 5.80 9.72
CA LYS A 120 -11.10 6.16 9.69
C LYS A 120 -12.01 4.94 9.62
N GLN A 121 -11.66 3.95 8.80
CA GLN A 121 -12.43 2.71 8.66
C GLN A 121 -12.46 1.90 9.96
N LEU A 122 -11.35 1.86 10.70
CA LEU A 122 -11.24 1.10 11.95
C LEU A 122 -11.61 1.90 13.20
N GLY A 123 -11.71 3.23 13.11
CA GLY A 123 -11.93 4.11 14.25
C GLY A 123 -10.75 4.17 15.21
N GLY A 124 -9.52 3.97 14.72
CA GLY A 124 -8.34 3.88 15.58
C GLY A 124 -7.00 3.77 14.86
N ILE A 125 -5.94 4.02 15.61
CA ILE A 125 -4.53 3.94 15.17
C ILE A 125 -3.81 2.77 15.86
N PRO A 126 -2.72 2.23 15.28
CA PRO A 126 -1.91 1.23 15.97
C PRO A 126 -1.06 1.87 17.07
N LEU A 127 -0.49 1.05 17.97
CA LEU A 127 0.51 1.55 18.94
C LEU A 127 1.78 2.06 18.24
N GLN A 128 2.10 1.46 17.09
CA GLN A 128 3.31 1.74 16.33
C GLN A 128 3.12 1.44 14.84
N VAL A 129 3.64 2.30 13.96
CA VAL A 129 3.81 2.00 12.54
C VAL A 129 5.24 1.59 12.24
N THR A 130 5.43 0.78 11.21
CA THR A 130 6.76 0.44 10.70
C THR A 130 6.88 0.60 9.22
N THR A 131 8.07 1.01 8.79
CA THR A 131 8.35 1.31 7.39
C THR A 131 9.72 0.79 6.91
N PRO A 132 9.91 0.47 5.62
CA PRO A 132 11.19 -0.01 5.10
C PRO A 132 12.39 0.92 5.41
N ASP A 133 13.56 0.31 5.65
CA ASP A 133 14.86 0.98 5.91
C ASP A 133 15.31 1.89 4.75
N LYS A 134 14.88 1.61 3.52
CA LYS A 134 15.11 2.46 2.36
C LYS A 134 14.06 3.57 2.24
N ALA A 135 13.82 4.29 3.34
CA ALA A 135 12.92 5.44 3.40
C ALA A 135 13.53 6.69 2.74
N SER A 136 14.15 6.53 1.57
CA SER A 136 14.48 7.66 0.70
C SER A 136 13.34 7.80 -0.30
N SER A 137 12.45 8.78 -0.02
CA SER A 137 11.56 9.42 -1.01
C SER A 137 10.16 8.85 -1.27
N GLY A 138 9.39 8.36 -0.28
CA GLY A 138 7.98 7.99 -0.57
C GLY A 138 7.18 7.41 0.59
N MET A 139 7.37 7.92 1.81
CA MET A 139 6.67 7.43 3.01
C MET A 139 5.92 8.55 3.74
N GLY A 140 5.76 9.68 3.05
CA GLY A 140 5.81 11.05 3.54
C GLY A 140 5.51 11.23 5.03
N TYR A 141 4.26 11.57 5.36
CA TYR A 141 3.88 12.10 6.68
C TYR A 141 3.38 11.06 7.68
N VAL A 142 3.24 9.78 7.29
CA VAL A 142 2.66 8.75 8.17
C VAL A 142 3.34 8.64 9.55
N PRO A 143 4.70 8.66 9.67
CA PRO A 143 5.36 8.63 10.98
C PRO A 143 4.94 9.79 11.89
N LEU A 144 4.76 10.97 11.30
CA LEU A 144 4.40 12.20 12.01
C LEU A 144 2.92 12.21 12.39
N MET A 145 2.04 11.77 11.47
CA MET A 145 0.62 11.58 11.77
C MET A 145 0.41 10.59 12.91
N GLN A 146 1.16 9.49 12.93
CA GLN A 146 1.12 8.53 14.04
C GLN A 146 1.64 9.13 15.35
N GLU A 147 2.66 9.98 15.30
CA GLU A 147 3.16 10.67 16.50
C GLU A 147 2.11 11.60 17.09
N VAL A 148 1.56 12.50 16.27
CA VAL A 148 0.53 13.48 16.65
C VAL A 148 -0.72 12.78 17.20
N LEU A 149 -1.30 11.84 16.44
CA LEU A 149 -2.53 11.16 16.85
C LEU A 149 -2.32 10.32 18.12
N ARG A 150 -1.12 9.75 18.31
CA ARG A 150 -0.83 8.98 19.53
C ARG A 150 -0.61 9.87 20.74
N GLU A 151 0.00 11.04 20.58
CA GLU A 151 0.15 12.00 21.66
C GLU A 151 -1.22 12.55 22.11
N GLU A 152 -2.10 12.84 21.16
CA GLU A 152 -3.45 13.33 21.43
C GLU A 152 -4.35 12.28 22.12
N HIS A 153 -4.31 11.03 21.65
CA HIS A 153 -5.25 9.98 22.07
C HIS A 153 -4.66 8.95 23.06
N PHE A 154 -3.34 8.90 23.24
CA PHE A 154 -2.67 7.91 24.10
C PHE A 154 -1.32 8.41 24.67
N SER A 155 -1.35 9.56 25.34
CA SER A 155 -0.17 10.25 25.91
C SER A 155 0.60 9.45 26.98
N GLU A 156 -0.03 8.43 27.59
CA GLU A 156 0.62 7.56 28.58
C GLU A 156 1.77 6.74 27.96
N LEU A 157 1.72 6.42 26.67
CA LEU A 157 2.76 5.67 25.97
C LEU A 157 3.85 6.59 25.41
N THR A 158 4.84 6.85 26.26
CA THR A 158 6.01 7.66 25.88
C THR A 158 6.86 7.03 24.77
N CYS A 159 7.53 7.87 23.96
CA CYS A 159 8.48 7.43 22.93
C CYS A 159 9.64 6.58 23.49
N ALA A 160 10.01 6.77 24.76
CA ALA A 160 11.05 5.99 25.43
C ALA A 160 10.60 4.55 25.71
N MET A 161 9.31 4.33 25.96
CA MET A 161 8.74 2.98 26.11
C MET A 161 8.52 2.32 24.77
N ARG A 162 7.95 3.05 23.82
CA ARG A 162 7.77 2.57 22.44
C ARG A 162 7.66 3.76 21.49
N PRO A 163 8.56 3.89 20.49
CA PRO A 163 8.44 4.97 19.52
C PRO A 163 7.20 4.77 18.63
N PRO A 164 6.52 5.86 18.21
CA PRO A 164 5.33 5.79 17.34
C PRO A 164 5.67 5.18 15.97
N HIS A 165 6.91 5.34 15.54
CA HIS A 165 7.44 4.79 14.29
C HIS A 165 8.72 3.99 14.53
N ALA A 166 8.93 2.94 13.72
CA ALA A 166 10.19 2.21 13.66
C ALA A 166 10.46 1.61 12.27
N LEU A 167 11.66 1.08 12.05
CA LEU A 167 11.99 0.40 10.80
C LEU A 167 11.42 -1.02 10.72
N GLN A 168 10.98 -1.40 9.52
CA GLN A 168 10.25 -2.63 9.24
C GLN A 168 11.15 -3.88 9.35
N LYS A 169 10.60 -4.88 10.04
CA LYS A 169 11.26 -6.17 10.31
C LYS A 169 10.98 -7.25 9.23
N PRO A 170 11.67 -8.40 9.23
CA PRO A 170 11.59 -9.42 8.16
C PRO A 170 10.21 -10.06 7.89
N HIS A 171 9.27 -10.01 8.82
CA HIS A 171 7.99 -10.72 8.70
C HIS A 171 7.10 -10.15 7.59
N ALA A 172 6.87 -8.83 7.62
CA ALA A 172 6.13 -8.17 6.55
C ALA A 172 6.85 -8.28 5.18
N ARG A 173 8.19 -8.35 5.16
CA ARG A 173 8.96 -8.67 3.94
C ARG A 173 8.62 -10.03 3.32
N THR A 174 8.08 -10.98 4.07
CA THR A 174 7.66 -12.27 3.50
C THR A 174 6.33 -12.16 2.77
N ILE A 175 5.36 -11.43 3.34
CA ILE A 175 4.08 -11.15 2.66
C ILE A 175 4.32 -10.32 1.41
N TRP A 176 5.15 -9.27 1.50
CA TRP A 176 5.51 -8.47 0.33
C TRP A 176 6.17 -9.29 -0.79
N ARG A 177 6.94 -10.33 -0.46
CA ARG A 177 7.47 -11.26 -1.47
C ARG A 177 6.38 -12.09 -2.16
N SER A 178 5.34 -12.49 -1.43
CA SER A 178 4.20 -13.20 -2.02
C SER A 178 3.38 -12.28 -2.92
N VAL A 179 3.11 -11.04 -2.47
CA VAL A 179 2.49 -9.99 -3.30
C VAL A 179 3.31 -9.78 -4.58
N SER A 180 4.62 -9.57 -4.45
CA SER A 180 5.51 -9.38 -5.61
C SER A 180 5.53 -10.56 -6.59
N ARG A 181 5.16 -11.77 -6.16
CA ARG A 181 5.04 -12.95 -7.05
C ARG A 181 3.70 -12.95 -7.78
N SER A 182 2.59 -12.63 -7.11
CA SER A 182 1.29 -12.41 -7.77
C SER A 182 1.42 -11.41 -8.92
N LEU A 183 2.17 -10.33 -8.68
CA LEU A 183 2.43 -9.32 -9.71
C LEU A 183 3.33 -9.83 -10.85
N GLU A 184 4.21 -10.82 -10.64
CA GLU A 184 4.96 -11.46 -11.73
C GLU A 184 4.03 -12.28 -12.62
N ASP A 185 3.12 -13.04 -12.01
CA ASP A 185 2.14 -13.84 -12.75
C ASP A 185 1.23 -12.93 -13.59
N LEU A 186 0.80 -11.80 -13.02
CA LEU A 186 0.07 -10.75 -13.74
C LEU A 186 0.83 -10.22 -14.96
N LEU A 187 2.12 -9.89 -14.80
CA LEU A 187 2.95 -9.42 -15.91
C LEU A 187 3.12 -10.51 -16.99
N ALA A 188 3.18 -11.78 -16.62
CA ALA A 188 3.22 -12.88 -17.57
C ALA A 188 1.89 -13.05 -18.34
N HIS A 189 0.74 -12.67 -17.76
CA HIS A 189 -0.51 -12.55 -18.51
C HIS A 189 -0.44 -11.40 -19.53
N ARG A 190 0.10 -10.23 -19.11
CA ARG A 190 0.28 -9.08 -20.00
C ARG A 190 1.18 -9.38 -21.19
N GLU A 191 2.34 -9.99 -20.95
CA GLU A 191 3.31 -10.32 -22.01
C GLU A 191 2.70 -11.23 -23.10
N ARG A 192 1.83 -12.16 -22.71
CA ARG A 192 1.09 -13.00 -23.66
C ARG A 192 0.14 -12.19 -24.53
N GLY A 193 -0.57 -11.22 -23.95
CA GLY A 193 -1.46 -10.33 -24.71
C GLY A 193 -0.71 -9.41 -25.68
N LEU A 194 0.48 -8.93 -25.30
CA LEU A 194 1.32 -8.08 -26.15
C LEU A 194 1.91 -8.84 -27.35
N ALA A 195 2.21 -10.13 -27.19
CA ALA A 195 2.78 -10.96 -28.26
C ALA A 195 1.88 -11.06 -29.50
N ASP A 196 0.58 -10.79 -29.34
CA ASP A 196 -0.41 -10.83 -30.42
C ASP A 196 -0.41 -9.56 -31.29
N GLY A 197 0.36 -8.52 -30.91
CA GLY A 197 0.58 -7.31 -31.72
C GLY A 197 -0.59 -6.32 -31.76
N THR A 198 -1.62 -6.50 -30.93
CA THR A 198 -2.82 -5.65 -30.95
C THR A 198 -2.63 -4.28 -30.28
N ILE A 199 -1.59 -4.13 -29.45
CA ILE A 199 -1.33 -2.91 -28.68
C ILE A 199 -0.13 -2.21 -29.30
N ASP A 200 -0.36 -1.02 -29.87
CA ASP A 200 0.70 -0.12 -30.29
C ASP A 200 1.22 0.68 -29.10
N LEU A 201 2.43 0.36 -28.63
CA LEU A 201 3.07 1.04 -27.49
C LEU A 201 3.61 2.43 -27.82
N ASP A 202 3.60 2.83 -29.11
CA ASP A 202 3.89 4.19 -29.55
C ASP A 202 2.61 5.06 -29.62
N ASN A 203 1.43 4.44 -29.49
CA ASN A 203 0.15 5.14 -29.38
C ASN A 203 -0.18 5.45 -27.90
N GLU A 204 -0.30 6.73 -27.58
CA GLU A 204 -0.57 7.21 -26.22
C GLU A 204 -1.95 6.74 -25.69
N ILE A 205 -2.95 6.65 -26.56
CA ILE A 205 -4.29 6.18 -26.17
C ILE A 205 -4.23 4.68 -25.84
N HIS A 206 -3.54 3.87 -26.66
CA HIS A 206 -3.40 2.44 -26.40
C HIS A 206 -2.67 2.19 -25.07
N THR A 207 -1.61 2.95 -24.81
CA THR A 207 -0.84 2.86 -23.56
C THR A 207 -1.67 3.29 -22.34
N ALA A 208 -2.50 4.32 -22.48
CA ALA A 208 -3.40 4.77 -21.41
C ALA A 208 -4.51 3.75 -21.13
N LEU A 209 -5.15 3.19 -22.17
CA LEU A 209 -6.13 2.12 -22.03
C LEU A 209 -5.52 0.86 -21.41
N GLU A 210 -4.29 0.52 -21.82
CA GLU A 210 -3.54 -0.58 -21.23
C GLU A 210 -3.34 -0.38 -19.72
N THR A 211 -2.85 0.79 -19.33
CA THR A 211 -2.63 1.14 -17.92
C THR A 211 -3.93 1.04 -17.12
N TRP A 212 -5.03 1.57 -17.66
CA TRP A 212 -6.34 1.56 -17.03
C TRP A 212 -6.91 0.15 -16.81
N VAL A 213 -6.85 -0.70 -17.84
CA VAL A 213 -7.35 -2.09 -17.77
C VAL A 213 -6.49 -2.90 -16.81
N TRP A 214 -5.17 -2.82 -16.94
CA TRP A 214 -4.25 -3.60 -16.09
C TRP A 214 -4.22 -3.13 -14.65
N ALA A 215 -4.47 -1.85 -14.36
CA ALA A 215 -4.64 -1.37 -12.99
C ALA A 215 -5.82 -2.06 -12.28
N LYS A 216 -6.95 -2.18 -12.97
CA LYS A 216 -8.14 -2.88 -12.45
C LYS A 216 -7.91 -4.38 -12.33
N ALA A 217 -7.25 -4.99 -13.32
CA ALA A 217 -6.88 -6.40 -13.26
C ALA A 217 -5.94 -6.68 -12.07
N ALA A 218 -4.97 -5.80 -11.82
CA ALA A 218 -4.05 -5.88 -10.71
C ALA A 218 -4.76 -5.72 -9.37
N GLN A 219 -5.65 -4.73 -9.24
CA GLN A 219 -6.42 -4.56 -8.01
C GLN A 219 -7.30 -5.80 -7.74
N SER A 220 -7.98 -6.33 -8.77
CA SER A 220 -8.81 -7.52 -8.61
C SER A 220 -8.01 -8.77 -8.19
N ASP A 221 -6.82 -8.99 -8.74
CA ASP A 221 -5.94 -10.09 -8.34
C ASP A 221 -5.45 -9.94 -6.89
N LEU A 222 -5.10 -8.70 -6.50
CA LEU A 222 -4.68 -8.40 -5.13
C LEU A 222 -5.81 -8.54 -4.12
N ASP A 223 -7.04 -8.15 -4.47
CA ASP A 223 -8.22 -8.32 -3.63
C ASP A 223 -8.50 -9.81 -3.37
N GLU A 224 -8.41 -10.64 -4.40
CA GLU A 224 -8.51 -12.10 -4.26
C GLU A 224 -7.37 -12.67 -3.42
N PHE A 225 -6.13 -12.22 -3.68
CA PHE A 225 -4.96 -12.61 -2.89
C PHE A 225 -5.13 -12.30 -1.40
N ILE A 226 -5.69 -11.13 -1.04
CA ILE A 226 -5.96 -10.78 0.36
C ILE A 226 -6.92 -11.79 0.99
N GLN A 227 -8.01 -12.14 0.30
CA GLN A 227 -9.01 -13.09 0.81
C GLN A 227 -8.38 -14.47 1.02
N LEU A 228 -7.65 -14.96 0.03
CA LEU A 228 -6.96 -16.25 0.09
C LEU A 228 -5.90 -16.27 1.20
N HIS A 229 -5.11 -15.20 1.34
CA HIS A 229 -4.09 -15.08 2.37
C HIS A 229 -4.71 -15.09 3.77
N ALA A 230 -5.82 -14.38 3.97
CA ALA A 230 -6.53 -14.36 5.25
C ALA A 230 -7.02 -15.75 5.69
N LEU A 231 -7.33 -16.62 4.72
CA LEU A 231 -7.80 -18.00 4.92
C LEU A 231 -6.67 -19.05 4.86
N ALA A 232 -5.43 -18.64 4.53
CA ALA A 232 -4.30 -19.55 4.40
C ALA A 232 -3.71 -19.88 5.77
N ARG A 233 -3.60 -21.18 6.10
CA ARG A 233 -3.07 -21.62 7.39
C ARG A 233 -1.59 -21.35 7.53
N ILE A 234 -1.21 -20.57 8.55
CA ILE A 234 0.18 -20.39 8.95
C ILE A 234 0.65 -21.67 9.67
N GLY A 235 1.66 -22.32 9.11
CA GLY A 235 2.28 -23.50 9.73
C GLY A 235 2.77 -23.25 11.15
N LYS A 236 2.56 -24.22 12.04
CA LYS A 236 2.95 -24.13 13.46
C LYS A 236 4.46 -24.02 13.60
N LYS A 237 4.95 -22.99 14.29
CA LYS A 237 6.38 -22.73 14.52
C LYS A 237 6.64 -22.60 16.02
N LYS A 238 7.35 -23.57 16.60
CA LYS A 238 7.59 -23.65 18.06
C LYS A 238 8.35 -22.46 18.65
N SER A 239 9.14 -21.74 17.85
CA SER A 239 9.98 -20.63 18.29
C SER A 239 9.58 -19.28 17.70
N SER A 240 8.37 -19.18 17.13
CA SER A 240 7.89 -17.92 16.57
C SER A 240 7.40 -17.02 17.71
N PRO A 241 7.83 -15.74 17.77
CA PRO A 241 7.25 -14.77 18.69
C PRO A 241 5.85 -14.31 18.26
N LEU A 242 5.43 -14.66 17.03
CA LEU A 242 4.11 -14.36 16.48
C LEU A 242 3.21 -15.60 16.51
N PRO A 243 1.87 -15.43 16.57
CA PRO A 243 0.93 -16.55 16.51
C PRO A 243 1.17 -17.42 15.27
N SER A 244 0.99 -18.73 15.46
CA SER A 244 1.20 -19.74 14.41
C SER A 244 0.31 -20.96 14.63
N GLY A 245 0.08 -21.75 13.57
CA GLY A 245 -0.79 -22.93 13.62
C GLY A 245 -2.28 -22.64 13.37
N GLY A 246 -2.61 -21.42 12.93
CA GLY A 246 -3.97 -20.94 12.66
C GLY A 246 -4.01 -20.05 11.42
N LEU A 247 -5.13 -19.37 11.21
CA LEU A 247 -5.34 -18.46 10.09
C LEU A 247 -4.99 -17.02 10.51
N PRO A 248 -4.43 -16.18 9.62
CA PRO A 248 -4.27 -14.74 9.88
C PRO A 248 -5.58 -14.07 10.31
N LYS A 249 -6.69 -14.47 9.69
CA LYS A 249 -8.03 -14.00 10.05
C LYS A 249 -8.38 -14.31 11.51
N ASP A 250 -8.20 -15.56 11.94
CA ASP A 250 -8.53 -15.98 13.31
C ASP A 250 -7.65 -15.29 14.34
N PHE A 251 -6.36 -15.11 14.03
CA PHE A 251 -5.48 -14.33 14.89
C PHE A 251 -6.05 -12.93 15.07
N TYR A 252 -6.34 -12.23 13.98
CA TYR A 252 -6.84 -10.86 14.04
C TYR A 252 -8.21 -10.72 14.70
N ASP A 253 -9.17 -11.58 14.35
CA ASP A 253 -10.58 -11.45 14.78
C ASP A 253 -10.83 -12.01 16.19
N LEU A 254 -10.01 -12.98 16.64
CA LEU A 254 -10.15 -13.67 17.93
C LEU A 254 -8.79 -13.77 18.65
N PRO A 255 -8.12 -12.64 18.92
CA PRO A 255 -6.74 -12.66 19.41
C PRO A 255 -6.59 -13.36 20.77
N GLU A 256 -7.63 -13.37 21.59
CA GLU A 256 -7.65 -13.96 22.93
C GLU A 256 -7.44 -15.48 22.89
N LEU A 257 -7.89 -16.15 21.82
CA LEU A 257 -7.66 -17.59 21.61
C LEU A 257 -6.19 -17.92 21.39
N PHE A 258 -5.37 -16.91 21.07
CA PHE A 258 -3.95 -17.03 20.80
C PHE A 258 -3.11 -16.27 21.82
N GLY A 259 -3.71 -15.86 22.95
CA GLY A 259 -3.05 -15.14 24.03
C GLY A 259 -2.69 -13.70 23.68
N GLY A 260 -3.39 -13.11 22.73
CA GLY A 260 -3.27 -11.69 22.42
C GLY A 260 -4.54 -10.90 22.75
N GLU A 261 -4.45 -9.58 22.62
CA GLU A 261 -5.53 -8.63 22.90
C GLU A 261 -5.54 -7.53 21.85
N ASN A 262 -6.71 -7.00 21.50
CA ASN A 262 -6.80 -5.87 20.57
C ASN A 262 -6.11 -4.62 21.13
N GLN A 263 -5.07 -4.14 20.43
CA GLN A 263 -4.26 -2.98 20.84
C GLN A 263 -4.61 -1.69 20.08
N LEU A 264 -5.76 -1.64 19.41
CA LEU A 264 -6.17 -0.45 18.65
C LEU A 264 -6.42 0.72 19.61
N ILE A 265 -5.73 1.84 19.39
CA ILE A 265 -5.99 3.08 20.12
C ILE A 265 -7.18 3.75 19.45
N PRO A 266 -8.32 3.94 20.13
CA PRO A 266 -9.48 4.61 19.56
C PRO A 266 -9.16 6.06 19.23
N VAL A 267 -9.58 6.52 18.05
CA VAL A 267 -9.51 7.94 17.65
C VAL A 267 -10.84 8.37 17.07
N ASP A 268 -11.18 9.65 17.17
CA ASP A 268 -12.34 10.18 16.47
C ASP A 268 -12.03 10.27 14.97
N ALA A 269 -12.89 9.68 14.12
CA ALA A 269 -12.69 9.76 12.68
C ALA A 269 -12.72 11.21 12.17
N ALA A 270 -13.37 12.12 12.91
CA ALA A 270 -13.39 13.56 12.60
C ALA A 270 -12.08 14.29 12.91
N SER A 271 -11.24 13.77 13.82
CA SER A 271 -9.91 14.36 14.12
C SER A 271 -8.83 13.93 13.12
N VAL A 272 -9.11 12.90 12.30
CA VAL A 272 -8.17 12.39 11.31
C VAL A 272 -8.35 13.17 10.00
N PRO A 273 -7.31 13.85 9.50
CA PRO A 273 -7.41 14.60 8.26
C PRO A 273 -7.80 13.67 7.10
N GLU A 274 -8.72 14.13 6.26
CA GLU A 274 -9.13 13.40 5.07
C GLU A 274 -8.24 13.76 3.89
N ILE A 275 -7.70 12.74 3.25
CA ILE A 275 -7.13 12.87 1.91
C ILE A 275 -8.23 12.37 0.98
N THR A 276 -9.04 13.30 0.46
CA THR A 276 -10.14 12.93 -0.44
C THR A 276 -9.69 12.74 -1.87
N ALA A 277 -8.53 13.27 -2.25
CA ALA A 277 -7.95 13.35 -3.59
C ALA A 277 -8.36 12.20 -4.55
N PRO A 278 -9.51 12.33 -5.25
CA PRO A 278 -10.02 11.30 -6.16
C PRO A 278 -9.08 11.05 -7.34
N GLN A 279 -8.30 12.07 -7.71
CA GLN A 279 -7.24 12.03 -8.71
C GLN A 279 -6.15 11.00 -8.38
N LEU A 280 -5.94 10.66 -7.10
CA LEU A 280 -4.98 9.63 -6.71
C LEU A 280 -5.39 8.22 -7.14
N PHE A 281 -6.64 8.05 -7.59
CA PHE A 281 -7.18 6.79 -8.07
C PHE A 281 -7.41 6.77 -9.59
N ARG A 282 -7.06 7.86 -10.30
CA ARG A 282 -7.25 7.97 -11.76
C ARG A 282 -6.02 7.46 -12.50
N PHE A 283 -6.22 6.52 -13.42
CA PHE A 283 -5.15 5.90 -14.22
C PHE A 283 -4.93 6.63 -15.56
N GLY A 284 -4.90 7.97 -15.52
CA GLY A 284 -4.83 8.84 -16.70
C GLY A 284 -5.36 10.25 -16.41
N SER A 285 -5.48 11.08 -17.45
CA SER A 285 -6.23 12.34 -17.35
C SER A 285 -7.73 12.06 -17.17
N GLU A 286 -8.49 13.07 -16.75
CA GLU A 286 -9.95 12.95 -16.59
C GLU A 286 -10.64 12.54 -17.89
N ASP A 287 -10.23 13.14 -19.02
CA ASP A 287 -10.75 12.78 -20.35
C ASP A 287 -10.43 11.33 -20.71
N MET A 288 -9.21 10.86 -20.39
CA MET A 288 -8.80 9.49 -20.68
C MET A 288 -9.51 8.47 -19.80
N ASP A 289 -9.72 8.76 -18.52
CA ASP A 289 -10.49 7.90 -17.61
C ASP A 289 -11.96 7.80 -18.07
N GLY A 290 -12.54 8.94 -18.48
CA GLY A 290 -13.89 9.00 -19.06
C GLY A 290 -14.00 8.21 -20.37
N LEU A 291 -13.03 8.34 -21.28
CA LEU A 291 -12.97 7.58 -22.52
C LEU A 291 -12.85 6.07 -22.23
N ALA A 292 -11.93 5.67 -21.35
CA ALA A 292 -11.72 4.28 -20.99
C ALA A 292 -13.00 3.67 -20.37
N ALA A 293 -13.66 4.39 -19.46
CA ALA A 293 -14.92 3.96 -18.86
C ALA A 293 -16.04 3.81 -19.91
N ALA A 294 -16.14 4.73 -20.87
CA ALA A 294 -17.13 4.68 -21.94
C ALA A 294 -16.90 3.51 -22.90
N LEU A 295 -15.64 3.25 -23.30
CA LEU A 295 -15.27 2.11 -24.14
C LEU A 295 -15.52 0.79 -23.42
N TYR A 296 -15.15 0.71 -22.14
CA TYR A 296 -15.38 -0.47 -21.30
C TYR A 296 -16.88 -0.78 -21.15
N ALA A 297 -17.72 0.25 -20.94
CA ALA A 297 -19.16 0.08 -20.91
C ALA A 297 -19.72 -0.40 -22.26
N ALA A 298 -19.17 0.09 -23.38
CA ALA A 298 -19.59 -0.28 -24.72
C ALA A 298 -19.22 -1.73 -25.11
N VAL A 299 -18.16 -2.29 -24.53
CA VAL A 299 -17.84 -3.73 -24.63
C VAL A 299 -18.58 -4.59 -23.60
N SER A 300 -19.69 -4.08 -23.04
CA SER A 300 -20.55 -4.74 -22.04
C SER A 300 -19.97 -4.88 -20.64
N ALA A 301 -18.95 -4.10 -20.29
CA ALA A 301 -18.33 -4.08 -18.96
C ALA A 301 -18.02 -5.49 -18.36
N PRO A 302 -17.31 -6.35 -19.09
CA PRO A 302 -16.98 -7.72 -18.63
C PRO A 302 -16.05 -7.68 -17.41
N GLU A 303 -16.10 -8.70 -16.56
CA GLU A 303 -15.23 -8.78 -15.37
C GLU A 303 -13.74 -8.70 -15.75
N ILE A 304 -13.04 -7.70 -15.22
CA ILE A 304 -11.60 -7.49 -15.48
C ILE A 304 -10.80 -8.34 -14.50
N ARG A 305 -10.08 -9.34 -15.04
CA ARG A 305 -9.14 -10.22 -14.34
C ARG A 305 -7.84 -10.30 -15.14
N PRO A 306 -6.71 -10.73 -14.56
CA PRO A 306 -5.48 -10.94 -15.32
C PRO A 306 -5.65 -11.86 -16.55
N LEU A 307 -6.55 -12.85 -16.47
CA LEU A 307 -6.84 -13.75 -17.59
C LEU A 307 -7.66 -13.11 -18.71
N THR A 308 -8.52 -12.13 -18.41
CA THR A 308 -9.45 -11.51 -19.36
C THR A 308 -8.99 -10.13 -19.83
N ALA A 309 -8.06 -9.50 -19.10
CA ALA A 309 -7.60 -8.13 -19.33
C ALA A 309 -7.14 -7.87 -20.77
N SER A 310 -6.37 -8.80 -21.36
CA SER A 310 -5.90 -8.65 -22.73
C SER A 310 -7.04 -8.64 -23.74
N ASP A 311 -8.01 -9.53 -23.62
CA ASP A 311 -9.13 -9.60 -24.57
C ASP A 311 -10.03 -8.37 -24.46
N ILE A 312 -10.31 -7.93 -23.23
CA ILE A 312 -11.06 -6.70 -22.96
C ILE A 312 -10.37 -5.48 -23.58
N LEU A 313 -9.05 -5.38 -23.40
CA LEU A 313 -8.27 -4.28 -23.98
C LEU A 313 -8.29 -4.30 -25.51
N LYS A 314 -8.19 -5.47 -26.13
CA LYS A 314 -8.30 -5.63 -27.59
C LYS A 314 -9.66 -5.15 -28.10
N ASP A 315 -10.75 -5.54 -27.42
CA ASP A 315 -12.10 -5.12 -27.79
C ASP A 315 -12.28 -3.60 -27.64
N MET A 316 -11.72 -3.00 -26.58
CA MET A 316 -11.76 -1.56 -26.36
C MET A 316 -10.97 -0.79 -27.43
N ILE A 317 -9.78 -1.27 -27.80
CA ILE A 317 -8.95 -0.68 -28.87
C ILE A 317 -9.66 -0.76 -30.21
N ALA A 318 -10.17 -1.93 -30.59
CA ALA A 318 -10.87 -2.12 -31.86
C ALA A 318 -12.11 -1.21 -31.98
N LEU A 319 -12.84 -1.02 -30.89
CA LEU A 319 -13.98 -0.10 -30.84
C LEU A 319 -13.54 1.37 -30.97
N MET A 320 -12.42 1.74 -30.35
CA MET A 320 -11.87 3.09 -30.46
C MET A 320 -11.41 3.38 -31.89
N ASP A 321 -10.66 2.47 -32.52
CA ASP A 321 -10.18 2.62 -33.90
C ASP A 321 -11.35 2.78 -34.88
N ALA A 322 -12.39 1.95 -34.75
CA ALA A 322 -13.58 2.05 -35.58
C ALA A 322 -14.28 3.41 -35.46
N ARG A 323 -14.34 3.99 -34.26
CA ARG A 323 -14.92 5.33 -34.05
C ARG A 323 -14.06 6.45 -34.60
N MET A 324 -12.74 6.28 -34.63
CA MET A 324 -11.81 7.26 -35.19
C MET A 324 -11.85 7.29 -36.72
N GLU A 325 -12.12 6.15 -37.38
CA GLU A 325 -12.29 6.08 -38.83
C GLU A 325 -13.60 6.73 -39.33
N GLU A 326 -14.60 6.88 -38.46
CA GLU A 326 -15.90 7.50 -38.79
C GLU A 326 -15.89 9.04 -38.72
N LEU A 327 -14.83 9.65 -38.19
CA LEU A 327 -14.66 11.11 -38.00
C LEU A 327 -13.84 11.75 -39.13
#